data_AF-A0A6B3N1X3-F1
#
_entry.id   AF-A0A6B3N1X3-F1
#
_cell.length_a   1.000
_cell.length_b   1.000
_cell.length_c   1.000
_cell.angle_alpha   90.00
_cell.angle_beta   90.00
_cell.angle_gamma   90.00
#
_symmetry.space_group_name_H-M   'P 1'
#
loop_
_entity.id
_entity.type
_entity.pdbx_description
1 polymer ?
#
loop_
_entity_poly.entity_id
_entity_poly.type
_entity_poly.pdbx_seq_one_letter_code
_entity_poly.pdbx_strand_id
1 'polypeptide(L)'
;MEAPALPFRTALGALIIKEKLRITARETVEQIKDNPYLQDFIGRVNYSSEDPFDRSLLVRFRERITANLVNQVNEIIINNKSSLFLEA
;
A
#
# COMPACT_ATOMS: atom_id res chain seq x y z
N MET A 1 22.52 -4.24 5.92
CA MET A 1 22.08 -3.39 4.80
C MET A 1 20.80 -2.72 5.24
N GLU A 2 20.75 -1.39 5.25
CA GLU A 2 19.51 -0.65 5.57
C GLU A 2 18.47 -0.95 4.49
N ALA A 3 17.21 -1.12 4.89
CA ALA A 3 16.12 -1.36 3.96
C ALA A 3 15.90 -0.11 3.09
N PRO A 4 15.78 -0.24 1.75
CA PRO A 4 15.61 0.91 0.87
C PRO A 4 14.32 1.68 1.22
N ALA A 5 14.38 3.01 1.15
CA ALA A 5 13.21 3.84 1.29
C ALA A 5 12.31 3.67 0.06
N LEU A 6 11.08 3.20 0.28
CA LEU A 6 10.08 3.02 -0.78
C LEU A 6 8.96 4.07 -0.67
N PRO A 7 8.31 4.44 -1.79
CA PRO A 7 7.18 5.35 -1.76
C PRO A 7 6.05 4.86 -0.86
N PHE A 8 5.39 5.79 -0.16
CA PHE A 8 4.28 5.46 0.75
C PHE A 8 3.14 4.72 0.03
N ARG A 9 2.79 5.14 -1.20
CA ARG A 9 1.79 4.46 -2.04
C ARG A 9 2.12 2.99 -2.25
N THR A 10 3.39 2.66 -2.48
CA THR A 10 3.84 1.28 -2.67
C THR A 10 3.67 0.46 -1.40
N ALA A 11 4.13 0.99 -0.26
CA ALA A 11 4.05 0.32 1.02
C ALA A 11 2.59 0.09 1.47
N LEU A 12 1.77 1.15 1.46
CA LEU A 12 0.37 1.07 1.84
C LEU A 12 -0.43 0.20 0.86
N GLY A 13 -0.23 0.37 -0.44
CA GLY A 13 -0.92 -0.39 -1.47
C GLY A 13 -0.66 -1.89 -1.35
N ALA A 14 0.59 -2.28 -1.11
CA ALA A 14 0.95 -3.69 -0.88
C ALA A 14 0.28 -4.28 0.37
N LEU A 15 0.19 -3.51 1.47
CA LEU A 15 -0.54 -3.95 2.67
C LEU A 15 -2.03 -4.12 2.40
N ILE A 16 -2.65 -3.20 1.64
CA ILE A 16 -4.06 -3.30 1.25
C ILE A 16 -4.30 -4.56 0.42
N ILE A 17 -3.48 -4.82 -0.60
CA ILE A 17 -3.60 -6.01 -1.46
C ILE A 17 -3.54 -7.28 -0.61
N LYS A 18 -2.52 -7.38 0.26
CA LYS A 18 -2.34 -8.53 1.16
C LYS A 18 -3.58 -8.78 2.02
N GLU A 19 -4.09 -7.75 2.69
CA GLU A 19 -5.24 -7.87 3.61
C GLU A 19 -6.55 -8.17 2.85
N LYS A 20 -6.74 -7.59 1.66
CA LYS A 20 -7.94 -7.82 0.84
C LYS A 20 -7.98 -9.23 0.25
N LEU A 21 -6.85 -9.74 -0.23
CA LEU A 21 -6.75 -11.07 -0.82
C LEU A 21 -6.53 -12.17 0.23
N ARG A 22 -6.20 -11.81 1.47
CA ARG A 22 -5.90 -12.74 2.59
C ARG A 22 -4.78 -13.73 2.26
N ILE A 23 -3.73 -13.24 1.63
CA ILE A 23 -2.60 -14.03 1.13
C ILE A 23 -1.31 -13.79 1.92
N THR A 24 -0.30 -14.63 1.67
CA THR A 24 0.99 -14.52 2.33
C THR A 24 1.82 -13.34 1.78
N ALA A 25 2.87 -12.95 2.51
CA ALA A 25 3.78 -11.89 2.05
C ALA A 25 4.48 -12.25 0.73
N ARG A 26 4.87 -13.52 0.57
CA ARG A 26 5.46 -14.04 -0.67
C ARG A 26 4.46 -13.94 -1.82
N GLU A 27 3.26 -14.47 -1.60
CA GLU A 27 2.20 -14.45 -2.62
C GLU A 27 1.82 -13.01 -3.00
N THR A 28 1.83 -12.08 -2.05
CA THR A 28 1.57 -10.66 -2.34
C THR A 28 2.57 -10.11 -3.36
N VAL A 29 3.86 -10.42 -3.22
CA VAL A 29 4.91 -9.98 -4.15
C VAL A 29 4.72 -10.63 -5.51
N GLU A 30 4.45 -11.93 -5.54
CA GLU A 30 4.19 -12.68 -6.79
C GLU A 30 2.95 -12.14 -7.53
N GLN A 31 1.83 -11.92 -6.82
CA GLN A 31 0.61 -11.36 -7.40
C GLN A 31 0.82 -9.94 -7.96
N ILE A 32 1.55 -9.09 -7.24
CA ILE A 32 1.87 -7.73 -7.75
C ILE A 32 2.76 -7.82 -8.98
N LYS A 33 3.75 -8.71 -9.00
CA LYS A 33 4.64 -8.90 -10.14
C LYS A 33 3.88 -9.37 -11.39
N ASP A 34 2.94 -10.29 -11.26
CA ASP A 34 2.24 -10.87 -12.42
C ASP A 34 1.07 -10.02 -12.92
N ASN A 35 0.58 -9.06 -12.11
CA ASN A 35 -0.62 -8.30 -12.42
C ASN A 35 -0.33 -6.81 -12.70
N PRO A 36 -0.42 -6.34 -13.96
CA PRO A 36 -0.21 -4.92 -14.31
C PRO A 36 -1.10 -3.94 -13.54
N TYR A 37 -2.33 -4.32 -13.21
CA TYR A 37 -3.25 -3.47 -12.44
C TYR A 37 -2.80 -3.31 -10.99
N LEU A 38 -2.24 -4.37 -10.39
CA LEU A 38 -1.68 -4.27 -9.04
C LEU A 38 -0.38 -3.46 -9.03
N GLN A 39 0.42 -3.53 -10.10
CA GLN A 39 1.59 -2.67 -10.27
C GLN A 39 1.21 -1.20 -10.39
N ASP A 40 0.23 -0.87 -11.24
CA ASP A 40 -0.30 0.48 -11.32
C ASP A 40 -0.83 0.94 -9.96
N PHE A 41 -1.60 0.09 -9.27
CA PHE A 41 -2.16 0.39 -7.96
C PHE A 41 -1.11 0.81 -6.92
N ILE A 42 0.03 0.11 -6.86
CA ILE A 42 1.16 0.44 -5.97
C ILE A 42 2.04 1.60 -6.49
N GLY A 43 1.75 2.12 -7.68
CA GLY A 43 2.37 3.32 -8.25
C GLY A 43 3.49 3.08 -9.26
N ARG A 44 3.54 1.92 -9.90
CA ARG A 44 4.43 1.72 -11.05
C ARG A 44 3.82 2.35 -12.30
N VAL A 45 4.65 3.08 -13.04
CA VAL A 45 4.24 3.71 -14.32
C VAL A 45 4.26 2.72 -15.47
N ASN A 46 5.21 1.77 -15.43
CA ASN A 46 5.39 0.75 -16.45
C ASN A 46 5.35 -0.63 -15.79
N TYR A 47 4.84 -1.61 -16.53
CA TYR A 47 4.90 -3.02 -16.14
C TYR A 47 6.36 -3.50 -16.04
N SER A 48 6.66 -4.29 -15.01
CA SER A 48 7.92 -5.01 -14.86
C SER A 48 7.67 -6.44 -14.38
N SER A 49 8.38 -7.43 -14.92
CA SER A 49 8.35 -8.82 -14.46
C SER A 49 9.31 -9.08 -13.29
N GLU A 50 9.91 -8.04 -12.71
CA GLU A 50 10.74 -8.15 -11.52
C GLU A 50 9.91 -8.02 -10.24
N ASP A 51 10.44 -8.54 -9.14
CA ASP A 51 9.78 -8.41 -7.85
C ASP A 51 9.66 -6.92 -7.49
N PRO A 52 8.46 -6.44 -7.09
CA PRO A 52 8.25 -5.03 -6.80
C PRO A 52 9.12 -4.51 -5.67
N PHE A 53 9.47 -5.38 -4.71
CA PHE A 53 10.31 -5.16 -3.55
C PHE A 53 10.59 -6.50 -2.84
N ASP A 54 11.55 -6.53 -1.91
CA ASP A 54 11.80 -7.71 -1.09
C ASP A 54 10.63 -7.99 -0.12
N ARG A 55 10.15 -9.24 -0.08
CA ARG A 55 8.99 -9.65 0.73
C ARG A 55 9.12 -9.35 2.24
N SER A 56 10.34 -9.27 2.78
CA SER A 56 10.57 -8.94 4.19
C SER A 56 10.15 -7.50 4.51
N LEU A 57 10.09 -6.62 3.50
CA LEU A 57 9.66 -5.24 3.67
C LEU A 57 8.18 -5.13 4.04
N LEU A 58 7.33 -6.11 3.73
CA LEU A 58 5.92 -6.10 4.17
C LEU A 58 5.79 -6.08 5.70
N VAL A 59 6.71 -6.72 6.42
CA VAL A 59 6.74 -6.66 7.88
C VAL A 59 7.12 -5.25 8.35
N ARG A 60 8.14 -4.65 7.73
CA ARG A 60 8.60 -3.29 8.02
C ARG A 60 7.56 -2.22 7.69
N PHE A 61 6.79 -2.42 6.61
CA PHE A 61 5.68 -1.53 6.27
C PHE A 61 4.63 -1.55 7.38
N ARG A 62 4.28 -2.72 7.91
CA ARG A 62 3.30 -2.85 9.00
C ARG A 62 3.78 -2.21 10.31
N GLU A 63 5.08 -2.29 10.60
CA GLU A 63 5.68 -1.63 11.76
C GLU A 63 5.54 -0.09 11.69
N ARG A 64 5.60 0.47 10.48
CA ARG A 64 5.54 1.93 10.25
C ARG A 64 4.13 2.46 9.97
N ILE A 65 3.32 1.68 9.24
CA ILE A 65 1.95 2.00 8.85
C ILE A 65 1.00 1.24 9.76
N THR A 66 0.83 1.79 10.97
CA THR A 66 0.00 1.18 12.00
C THR A 66 -1.47 1.42 11.76
N ALA A 67 -2.33 0.59 12.37
CA ALA A 67 -3.78 0.80 12.33
C ALA A 67 -4.19 2.17 12.87
N ASN A 68 -3.49 2.67 13.91
CA ASN A 68 -3.74 4.00 14.47
C ASN A 68 -3.48 5.09 13.42
N LEU A 69 -2.34 5.03 12.71
CA LEU A 69 -2.04 5.97 11.62
C LEU A 69 -3.12 5.95 10.54
N VAL A 70 -3.55 4.76 10.11
CA VAL A 70 -4.59 4.60 9.08
C VAL A 70 -5.92 5.18 9.55
N ASN A 71 -6.30 4.95 10.81
CA ASN A 71 -7.54 5.49 11.38
C ASN A 71 -7.51 7.01 11.47
N GLN A 72 -6.39 7.62 11.90
CA GLN A 72 -6.23 9.07 11.93
C GLN A 72 -6.39 9.69 10.53
N VAL A 73 -5.78 9.08 9.51
CA VAL A 73 -5.94 9.53 8.12
C VAL A 73 -7.40 9.41 7.67
N ASN A 74 -8.07 8.32 8.02
CA ASN A 74 -9.48 8.12 7.68
C ASN A 74 -10.38 9.18 8.33
N GLU A 75 -10.17 9.51 9.60
CA GLU A 75 -10.88 10.58 10.31
C GLU A 75 -10.68 11.95 9.64
N ILE A 76 -9.45 12.28 9.27
CA ILE A 76 -9.15 13.52 8.52
C ILE A 76 -9.92 13.57 7.20
N ILE A 77 -9.95 12.47 6.44
CA ILE A 77 -10.65 12.41 5.16
C ILE A 77 -12.17 12.56 5.35
N ILE A 78 -12.75 11.91 6.37
CA ILE A 78 -14.18 12.01 6.66
C ILE A 78 -14.55 13.44 7.06
N ASN A 79 -13.78 14.06 7.95
CA ASN A 79 -14.03 15.42 8.42
C ASN A 79 -13.85 16.47 7.31
N ASN A 80 -12.86 16.29 6.43
CA ASN A 80 -12.69 17.14 5.25
C ASN A 80 -13.80 16.94 4.19
N LYS A 81 -14.36 15.74 4.07
CA LYS A 81 -15.53 15.53 3.21
C LYS A 81 -16.76 16.23 3.77
N SER A 82 -16.98 16.19 5.08
CA SER A 82 -18.13 16.86 5.69
C SER A 82 -18.10 18.37 5.53
N SER A 83 -16.92 19.02 5.53
CA SER A 83 -16.83 20.45 5.25
C SER A 83 -17.14 20.77 3.78
N LEU A 84 -16.72 19.90 2.84
CA LEU A 84 -17.00 20.07 1.42
C LEU A 84 -18.49 19.98 1.05
N PHE A 85 -19.29 19.24 1.84
CA PHE A 85 -20.74 19.14 1.66
C PHE A 85 -21.54 20.26 2.35
N LEU A 86 -20.93 21.07 3.20
CA LEU A 86 -21.57 22.20 3.87
C LEU A 86 -21.37 23.54 3.13
N GLU A 87 -20.48 23.57 2.14
CA GLU A 87 -20.18 24.74 1.30
C GLU A 87 -20.81 24.65 -0.11
N ALA A 88 -21.67 23.65 -0.37
CA ALA A 88 -22.38 23.42 -1.63
C ALA A 88 -23.90 23.53 -1.45
#